data_AF-A0A6A8FHL1-F1
#
_entry.id   AF-A0A6A8FHL1-F1
#
_cell.length_a   1.000
_cell.length_b   1.000
_cell.length_c   1.000
_cell.angle_alpha   90.00
_cell.angle_beta   90.00
_cell.angle_gamma   90.00
#
_symmetry.space_group_name_H-M   'P 1'
#
loop_
_entity.id
_entity.type
_entity.pdbx_description
1 polymer ?
#
loop_
_entity_poly.entity_id
_entity_poly.type
_entity_poly.pdbx_seq_one_letter_code
_entity_poly.pdbx_strand_id
1 'polypeptide(L)'
;MSASTDVISFLYVDVLEYSEEKTFVAECLEIPVIVEAETLDKVESKMKLAIEGFFETFTEERTAVLNKRRIPVPNRPEVIPSGNRTVLKMVMPYG
;
A
#
# COMPACT_ATOMS: atom_id res chain seq x y z
N MET A 1 -19.00 -26.35 -1.89
CA MET A 1 -17.53 -26.39 -1.95
C MET A 1 -17.03 -24.99 -1.64
N SER A 2 -16.35 -24.81 -0.52
CA SER A 2 -15.92 -23.50 -0.03
C SER A 2 -14.70 -23.04 -0.82
N ALA A 3 -14.89 -22.12 -1.76
CA ALA A 3 -13.78 -21.32 -2.26
C ALA A 3 -13.40 -20.38 -1.12
N SER A 4 -12.40 -20.77 -0.34
CA SER A 4 -11.60 -19.83 0.42
C SER A 4 -10.99 -18.89 -0.60
N THR A 5 -11.72 -17.84 -0.99
CA THR A 5 -11.13 -16.70 -1.69
C THR A 5 -10.04 -16.21 -0.75
N ASP A 6 -8.79 -16.41 -1.15
CA ASP A 6 -7.64 -15.82 -0.47
C ASP A 6 -7.78 -14.30 -0.58
N VAL A 7 -8.60 -13.73 0.31
CA VAL A 7 -8.80 -12.30 0.41
C VAL A 7 -7.42 -11.74 0.72
N ILE A 8 -6.88 -10.94 -0.19
CA ILE A 8 -5.71 -10.14 0.12
C ILE A 8 -6.09 -9.24 1.31
N SER A 9 -5.67 -9.63 2.51
CA SER A 9 -5.98 -8.93 3.76
C SER A 9 -5.06 -7.74 4.01
N PHE A 10 -4.16 -7.44 3.08
CA PHE A 10 -3.22 -6.34 3.21
C PHE A 10 -2.69 -5.88 1.86
N LEU A 11 -2.37 -4.60 1.74
CA LEU A 11 -1.68 -4.02 0.58
C LEU A 11 -0.24 -3.67 0.95
N TYR A 12 0.66 -3.69 -0.03
CA TYR A 12 2.02 -3.21 0.16
C TYR A 12 2.09 -1.72 -0.16
N VAL A 13 2.76 -1.00 0.73
CA VAL A 13 2.97 0.43 0.59
C VAL A 13 4.45 0.70 0.67
N ASP A 14 4.97 1.36 -0.35
CA ASP A 14 6.38 1.70 -0.46
C ASP A 14 6.57 3.16 -0.05
N VAL A 15 7.35 3.38 1.00
CA VAL A 15 7.54 4.70 1.63
C VAL A 15 8.96 5.15 1.41
N LEU A 16 9.11 6.37 0.92
CA LEU A 16 10.37 7.05 0.69
C LEU A 16 10.45 8.31 1.56
N GLU A 17 11.51 8.42 2.35
CA GLU A 17 11.82 9.58 3.18
C GLU A 17 12.75 10.55 2.43
N TYR A 18 12.28 11.78 2.27
CA TYR A 18 13.04 12.92 1.80
C TYR A 18 13.54 13.70 3.02
N SER A 19 14.72 13.33 3.52
CA SER A 19 15.29 13.87 4.76
C SER A 19 15.58 15.38 4.69
N GLU A 20 15.88 15.92 3.50
CA GLU A 20 16.06 17.36 3.28
C GLU A 20 14.76 18.15 3.49
N GLU A 21 13.64 17.57 3.07
CA GLU A 21 12.31 18.18 3.12
C GLU A 21 11.53 17.80 4.39
N LYS A 22 12.04 16.84 5.17
CA LYS A 22 11.37 16.22 6.33
C LYS A 22 9.99 15.64 5.96
N THR A 23 9.94 15.02 4.79
CA THR A 23 8.71 14.53 4.17
C THR A 23 8.84 13.06 3.83
N PHE A 24 7.75 12.33 3.92
CA PHE A 24 7.60 10.95 3.49
C PHE A 24 6.59 10.91 2.35
N VAL A 25 6.97 10.27 1.24
CA VAL A 25 6.07 9.98 0.12
C VAL A 25 5.83 8.48 0.11
N ALA A 26 4.58 8.06 0.03
CA ALA A 26 4.20 6.66 0.05
C ALA A 26 3.29 6.30 -1.12
N GLU A 27 3.55 5.18 -1.77
CA GLU A 27 2.81 4.65 -2.91
C GLU A 27 2.28 3.26 -2.59
N CYS A 28 0.99 3.02 -2.86
CA CYS A 28 0.44 1.67 -2.83
C CYS A 28 0.83 0.92 -4.10
N LEU A 29 1.34 -0.31 -3.97
CA LEU A 29 1.87 -1.06 -5.12
C LEU A 29 0.77 -1.72 -5.95
N GLU A 30 -0.41 -1.92 -5.38
CA GLU A 30 -1.53 -2.61 -6.00
C GLU A 30 -2.57 -1.70 -6.65
N ILE A 31 -2.66 -0.44 -6.20
CA ILE A 31 -3.62 0.56 -6.67
C ILE A 31 -2.96 1.94 -6.81
N PRO A 32 -3.45 2.82 -7.71
CA PRO A 32 -2.82 4.12 -7.98
C PRO A 32 -3.11 5.15 -6.88
N VAL A 33 -2.65 4.87 -5.66
CA VAL A 33 -2.78 5.73 -4.50
C VAL A 33 -1.40 6.15 -4.01
N ILE A 34 -1.19 7.46 -3.92
CA ILE A 34 0.04 8.09 -3.43
C ILE A 34 -0.35 9.10 -2.34
N VAL A 35 0.40 9.12 -1.24
CA VAL A 35 0.22 10.10 -0.15
C VAL A 35 1.55 10.69 0.27
N GLU A 36 1.49 11.90 0.81
CA GLU A 36 2.64 12.62 1.36
C GLU A 36 2.35 13.02 2.82
N ALA A 37 3.33 12.87 3.71
CA ALA A 37 3.19 13.25 5.12
C ALA A 37 4.53 13.54 5.80
N GLU A 38 4.50 14.22 6.94
CA GLU A 38 5.72 14.62 7.67
C GLU A 38 6.24 13.54 8.64
N THR A 39 5.45 12.49 8.88
CA THR A 39 5.82 11.36 9.75
C THR A 39 5.26 10.04 9.21
N LEU A 40 5.90 8.92 9.57
CA LEU A 40 5.42 7.58 9.21
C LEU A 40 4.00 7.29 9.72
N ASP A 41 3.66 7.70 10.94
CA ASP A 41 2.30 7.50 11.50
C ASP A 41 1.22 8.23 10.67
N LYS A 42 1.56 9.41 10.15
CA LYS A 42 0.68 10.17 9.27
C LYS A 42 0.62 9.55 7.87
N VAL A 43 1.72 8.98 7.36
CA VAL A 43 1.70 8.18 6.13
C VAL A 43 0.69 7.06 6.26
N GLU A 44 0.78 6.26 7.33
CA GLU A 44 -0.12 5.13 7.54
C GLU A 44 -1.59 5.58 7.58
N SER A 45 -1.88 6.63 8.37
CA SER A 45 -3.25 7.14 8.51
C SER A 45 -3.81 7.72 7.21
N LYS A 46 -3.02 8.53 6.48
CA LYS A 46 -3.44 9.09 5.19
C LYS A 46 -3.63 8.01 4.13
N MET A 47 -2.74 7.02 4.12
CA MET A 47 -2.79 5.92 3.18
C MET A 47 -4.03 5.05 3.39
N LYS A 48 -4.42 4.75 4.65
CA LYS A 48 -5.68 4.03 4.94
C LYS A 48 -6.88 4.76 4.36
N LEU A 49 -7.01 6.05 4.66
CA LEU A 49 -8.13 6.88 4.17
C LEU A 49 -8.15 6.97 2.64
N ALA A 50 -6.98 7.10 2.01
CA ALA A 50 -6.88 7.19 0.56
C ALA A 50 -7.23 5.85 -0.13
N ILE A 51 -6.80 4.72 0.42
CA ILE A 51 -7.17 3.38 -0.06
C ILE A 51 -8.68 3.15 0.10
N GLU A 52 -9.25 3.49 1.27
CA GLU A 52 -10.69 3.37 1.53
C GLU A 52 -11.49 4.21 0.53
N GLY A 53 -11.16 5.49 0.37
CA GLY A 53 -11.83 6.37 -0.60
C GLY A 53 -11.67 5.90 -2.05
N PHE A 54 -10.52 5.32 -2.41
CA PHE A 54 -10.32 4.71 -3.73
C PHE A 54 -11.29 3.54 -3.93
N PHE A 55 -11.42 2.62 -2.98
CA PHE A 55 -12.31 1.47 -3.12
C PHE A 55 -13.80 1.81 -3.00
N GLU A 56 -14.17 2.87 -2.28
CA GLU A 56 -15.53 3.40 -2.30
C GLU A 56 -15.89 3.97 -3.68
N THR A 57 -14.93 4.60 -4.35
CA THR A 57 -15.11 5.18 -5.69
C THR A 57 -15.07 4.11 -6.79
N PHE A 58 -14.14 3.15 -6.67
CA PHE A 58 -13.84 2.11 -7.66
C PHE A 58 -14.09 0.72 -7.06
N THR A 59 -15.36 0.41 -6.82
CA THR A 59 -15.78 -0.85 -6.16
C THR A 59 -15.35 -2.10 -6.94
N GLU A 60 -15.34 -2.04 -8.27
CA GLU A 60 -14.88 -3.13 -9.13
C GLU A 60 -13.38 -3.41 -8.97
N GLU A 61 -12.57 -2.36 -8.77
CA GLU A 61 -11.14 -2.48 -8.50
C GLU A 61 -10.86 -3.14 -7.15
N ARG A 62 -11.72 -2.91 -6.14
CA ARG A 62 -11.63 -3.64 -4.86
C ARG A 62 -11.68 -5.14 -5.09
N THR A 63 -12.68 -5.62 -5.85
CA THR A 63 -12.82 -7.04 -6.17
C THR A 63 -11.65 -7.54 -7.03
N ALA A 64 -11.19 -6.76 -8.00
CA ALA A 64 -10.06 -7.12 -8.85
C ALA A 64 -8.74 -7.25 -8.06
N VAL A 65 -8.45 -6.30 -7.17
CA VAL A 65 -7.27 -6.33 -6.30
C VAL A 65 -7.31 -7.51 -5.35
N LEU A 66 -8.46 -7.74 -4.68
CA LEU A 66 -8.62 -8.87 -3.76
C LEU A 66 -8.54 -10.23 -4.45
N ASN A 67 -8.90 -10.33 -5.73
CA ASN A 67 -8.89 -11.57 -6.51
C ASN A 67 -7.59 -11.80 -7.31
N LYS A 68 -6.70 -10.79 -7.41
CA LYS A 68 -5.41 -10.97 -8.08
C LYS A 68 -4.59 -11.98 -7.30
N ARG A 69 -4.01 -12.99 -7.98
CA ARG A 69 -2.91 -13.76 -7.40
C ARG A 69 -1.84 -12.76 -7.00
N ARG A 70 -1.37 -12.81 -5.75
CA ARG A 70 -0.35 -11.89 -5.24
C ARG A 70 0.73 -11.76 -6.28
N ILE A 71 0.96 -10.55 -6.74
CA ILE A 71 2.12 -10.27 -7.55
C ILE A 71 3.29 -10.63 -6.62
N PRO A 72 4.10 -11.67 -6.91
CA PRO A 72 5.36 -11.81 -6.21
C PRO A 72 6.07 -10.50 -6.53
N VAL A 73 6.32 -9.64 -5.53
CA VAL A 73 6.99 -8.36 -5.72
C VAL A 73 8.26 -8.70 -6.53
N PRO A 74 8.28 -8.43 -7.84
CA PRO A 74 9.12 -9.21 -8.73
C PRO A 74 10.51 -8.63 -8.61
N ASN A 75 11.36 -9.23 -7.77
CA ASN A 75 12.74 -8.81 -7.62
C ASN A 75 12.90 -7.28 -7.63
N ARG A 76 12.07 -6.52 -6.89
CA ARG A 76 12.56 -5.22 -6.42
C ARG A 76 13.73 -5.61 -5.55
N PRO A 77 14.97 -5.23 -5.92
CA PRO A 77 16.15 -5.76 -5.26
C PRO A 77 15.94 -5.64 -3.75
N GLU A 78 16.20 -6.72 -3.02
CA GLU A 78 16.28 -6.75 -1.54
C GLU A 78 17.34 -5.76 -1.00
N VAL A 79 17.88 -4.89 -1.85
CA VAL A 79 18.78 -3.80 -1.51
C VAL A 79 18.42 -2.60 -2.39
N ILE A 80 17.77 -1.59 -1.81
CA ILE A 80 18.05 -0.20 -2.22
C ILE A 80 18.94 0.35 -1.12
N PRO A 81 20.24 0.53 -1.39
CA PRO A 81 21.19 1.03 -0.40
C PRO A 81 21.01 2.54 -0.28
N SER A 82 20.01 2.97 0.47
CA SER A 82 19.97 4.27 1.13
C SER A 82 18.96 4.19 2.27
N GLY A 83 19.33 4.68 3.45
CA GLY A 83 18.58 4.51 4.71
C GLY A 83 17.23 5.21 4.79
N ASN A 84 16.56 5.45 3.65
CA ASN A 84 15.41 6.34 3.53
C ASN A 84 14.19 5.63 2.91
N ARG A 85 14.20 4.31 2.70
CA ARG A 85 13.07 3.60 2.09
C ARG A 85 12.57 2.47 2.97
N THR A 86 11.25 2.41 3.18
CA THR A 86 10.58 1.41 4.02
C THR A 86 9.38 0.84 3.29
N VAL A 87 9.20 -0.49 3.31
CA VAL A 87 7.97 -1.11 2.81
C VAL A 87 7.06 -1.43 3.99
N LEU A 88 5.87 -0.85 3.99
CA LEU A 88 4.81 -1.12 4.95
C LEU A 88 3.86 -2.18 4.41
N LYS A 89 3.40 -3.05 5.30
CA LYS A 89 2.35 -4.03 5.04
C LYS A 89 1.08 -3.53 5.72
N MET A 90 0.15 -2.97 4.94
CA MET A 90 -1.05 -2.34 5.48
C MET A 90 -2.22 -3.31 5.46
N VAL A 91 -2.62 -3.81 6.63
CA VAL A 91 -3.79 -4.68 6.78
C VAL A 91 -5.05 -3.86 6.49
N MET A 92 -5.84 -4.34 5.53
CA MET A 92 -7.13 -3.74 5.22
C MET A 92 -8.16 -4.21 6.25
N PRO A 93 -8.91 -3.30 6.90
CA PRO A 93 -10.03 -3.73 7.73
C PRO A 93 -11.03 -4.49 6.85
N TYR A 94 -11.50 -5.63 7.35
CA TYR A 94 -12.66 -6.31 6.78
C TYR A 94 -13.88 -5.42 7.04
N GLY A 95 -14.14 -4.47 6.14
CA GLY A 95 -15.43 -3.80 6.05
C GLY A 95 -16.49 -4.77 5.56
#